data_AF-A0A2H9ZYS7-F1
#
_entry.id   AF-A0A2H9ZYS7-F1
#
_cell.length_a   1.000
_cell.length_b   1.000
_cell.length_c   1.000
_cell.angle_alpha   90.00
_cell.angle_beta   90.00
_cell.angle_gamma   90.00
#
_symmetry.space_group_name_H-M   'P 1'
#
loop_
_entity.id
_entity.type
_entity.pdbx_description
1 polymer ?
#
loop_
_entity_poly.entity_id
_entity_poly.type
_entity_poly.pdbx_seq_one_letter_code
_entity_poly.pdbx_strand_id
1 'polypeptide(L)'
;MDGMEDAVEEEEEEEEEEEEEEGEMAEAPADHSAYERIEMTAAVVAWMPAAELFLATHLMLGSRDFEFMIPGHEHHAYYWRRVSVLRRRPRRLYGY
;
A
#
# COMPACT_ATOMS: atom_id res chain seq x y z
N MET A 1 -15.31 -36.57 8.10
CA MET A 1 -15.85 -35.22 8.39
C MET A 1 -14.83 -34.34 7.68
N ASP A 2 -14.98 -34.27 6.36
CA ASP A 2 -13.93 -33.87 5.40
C ASP A 2 -14.48 -32.71 4.60
N GLY A 3 -14.29 -31.51 5.09
CA GLY A 3 -14.87 -30.31 4.47
C GLY A 3 -14.31 -29.04 5.08
N MET A 4 -13.05 -29.05 5.48
CA MET A 4 -12.39 -27.90 6.12
C MET A 4 -10.99 -27.60 5.56
N GLU A 5 -10.52 -28.39 4.59
CA GLU A 5 -9.24 -28.15 3.90
C GLU A 5 -9.46 -27.42 2.54
N ASP A 6 -10.62 -27.60 1.90
CA ASP A 6 -10.97 -27.01 0.58
C ASP A 6 -11.05 -25.48 0.56
N ALA A 7 -11.47 -24.86 1.68
CA ALA A 7 -11.69 -23.41 1.74
C ALA A 7 -10.40 -22.59 1.87
N VAL A 8 -9.28 -23.22 2.24
CA VAL A 8 -7.99 -22.52 2.42
C VAL A 8 -7.23 -22.46 1.10
N GLU A 9 -7.33 -23.52 0.29
CA GLU A 9 -6.70 -23.57 -1.04
C GLU A 9 -7.40 -22.63 -2.03
N GLU A 10 -8.74 -22.48 -1.96
CA GLU A 10 -9.47 -21.50 -2.78
C GLU A 10 -9.12 -20.03 -2.44
N GLU A 11 -8.85 -19.70 -1.16
CA GLU A 11 -8.43 -18.33 -0.78
C GLU A 11 -7.01 -18.00 -1.26
N GLU A 12 -6.09 -18.98 -1.26
CA GLU A 12 -4.71 -18.76 -1.73
C GLU A 12 -4.61 -18.66 -3.27
N GLU A 13 -5.39 -19.44 -4.01
CA GLU A 13 -5.42 -19.37 -5.49
C GLU A 13 -6.11 -18.08 -6.01
N GLU A 14 -7.14 -17.56 -5.32
CA GLU A 14 -7.70 -16.23 -5.62
C GLU A 14 -6.74 -15.07 -5.27
N GLU A 15 -5.85 -15.25 -4.28
CA GLU A 15 -4.85 -14.24 -3.92
C GLU A 15 -3.74 -14.07 -4.98
N GLU A 16 -3.36 -15.14 -5.69
CA GLU A 16 -2.33 -15.12 -6.74
C GLU A 16 -2.85 -14.61 -8.10
N GLU A 17 -4.09 -14.93 -8.52
CA GLU A 17 -4.62 -14.46 -9.82
C GLU A 17 -4.93 -12.94 -9.84
N GLU A 18 -5.33 -12.33 -8.71
CA GLU A 18 -5.59 -10.88 -8.66
C GLU A 18 -4.32 -10.02 -8.66
N GLU A 19 -3.14 -10.58 -8.31
CA GLU A 19 -1.88 -9.84 -8.41
C GLU A 19 -1.45 -9.60 -9.87
N GLU A 20 -2.00 -10.36 -10.83
CA GLU A 20 -1.71 -10.21 -12.26
C GLU A 20 -2.58 -9.17 -12.98
N GLU A 21 -3.70 -8.72 -12.40
CA GLU A 21 -4.68 -7.85 -13.11
C GLU A 21 -4.58 -6.34 -12.80
N GLU A 22 -3.80 -5.91 -11.78
CA GLU A 22 -3.59 -4.48 -11.52
C GLU A 22 -2.46 -3.91 -12.39
N GLY A 23 -2.87 -3.41 -13.57
CA GLY A 23 -2.04 -2.86 -14.64
C GLY A 23 -0.91 -1.91 -14.23
N GLU A 24 0.13 -1.91 -15.07
CA GLU A 24 1.40 -1.18 -14.92
C GLU A 24 1.93 -1.21 -13.49
N MET A 25 2.76 -2.22 -13.19
CA MET A 25 3.47 -2.33 -11.92
C MET A 25 4.17 -1.01 -11.60
N ALA A 26 3.54 -0.18 -10.75
CA ALA A 26 4.16 1.01 -10.23
C ALA A 26 5.40 0.53 -9.46
N GLU A 27 6.57 0.91 -9.95
CA GLU A 27 7.83 0.35 -9.47
C GLU A 27 8.11 0.84 -8.05
N ALA A 28 8.48 -0.10 -7.17
CA ALA A 28 8.87 0.21 -5.81
C ALA A 28 10.17 1.03 -5.80
N PRO A 29 10.37 1.95 -4.84
CA PRO A 29 11.65 2.62 -4.67
C PRO A 29 12.78 1.62 -4.48
N ALA A 30 13.88 1.76 -5.24
CA ALA A 30 15.08 0.96 -5.03
C ALA A 30 15.81 1.31 -3.72
N ASP A 31 15.63 2.55 -3.25
CA ASP A 31 16.14 2.99 -1.96
C ASP A 31 15.28 2.43 -0.81
N HIS A 32 15.91 1.64 0.06
CA HIS A 32 15.22 0.95 1.16
C HIS A 32 14.54 1.92 2.13
N SER A 33 15.16 3.06 2.42
CA SER A 33 14.60 4.04 3.35
C SER A 33 13.40 4.77 2.75
N ALA A 34 13.41 5.06 1.45
CA ALA A 34 12.26 5.58 0.73
C ALA A 34 11.12 4.55 0.68
N TYR A 35 11.45 3.28 0.38
CA TYR A 35 10.50 2.17 0.37
C TYR A 35 9.78 2.04 1.72
N GLU A 36 10.52 1.88 2.83
CA GLU A 36 9.93 1.71 4.17
C GLU A 36 9.04 2.87 4.56
N ARG A 37 9.47 4.10 4.23
CA ARG A 37 8.70 5.31 4.53
C ARG A 37 7.37 5.32 3.78
N ILE A 38 7.38 4.94 2.50
CA ILE A 38 6.16 4.87 1.70
C ILE A 38 5.24 3.77 2.21
N GLU A 39 5.76 2.57 2.51
CA GLU A 39 4.98 1.46 3.08
C GLU A 39 4.31 1.87 4.40
N MET A 40 5.08 2.44 5.32
CA MET A 40 4.55 2.87 6.62
C MET A 40 3.49 3.97 6.46
N THR A 41 3.75 4.94 5.58
CA THR A 41 2.79 6.03 5.31
C THR A 41 1.52 5.50 4.67
N ALA A 42 1.64 4.57 3.72
CA ALA A 42 0.52 3.93 3.06
C ALA A 42 -0.33 3.12 4.06
N ALA A 43 0.30 2.37 4.97
CA ALA A 43 -0.39 1.63 6.02
C ALA A 43 -1.16 2.55 6.98
N VAL A 44 -0.54 3.66 7.42
CA VAL A 44 -1.19 4.66 8.26
C VAL A 44 -2.42 5.26 7.57
N VAL A 45 -2.29 5.64 6.30
CA VAL A 45 -3.40 6.24 5.53
C VAL A 45 -4.48 5.23 5.19
N ALA A 46 -4.11 3.98 4.92
CA ALA A 46 -5.06 2.89 4.68
C ALA A 46 -5.91 2.61 5.93
N TRP A 47 -5.30 2.61 7.13
CA TRP A 47 -6.01 2.41 8.39
C TRP A 47 -6.79 3.65 8.85
N MET A 48 -6.22 4.84 8.64
CA MET A 48 -6.82 6.13 9.01
C MET A 48 -6.75 7.12 7.85
N PRO A 49 -7.77 7.18 6.96
CA PRO A 49 -7.76 8.06 5.80
C PRO A 49 -7.58 9.55 6.15
N ALA A 50 -8.07 9.98 7.33
CA ALA A 50 -7.89 11.36 7.80
C ALA A 50 -6.41 11.73 8.08
N ALA A 51 -5.50 10.75 8.23
CA ALA A 51 -4.07 11.01 8.39
C ALA A 51 -3.46 11.69 7.15
N GLU A 52 -4.05 11.49 5.96
CA GLU A 52 -3.62 12.15 4.73
C GLU A 52 -3.64 13.68 4.88
N LEU A 53 -4.65 14.25 5.54
CA LEU A 53 -4.77 15.70 5.77
C LEU A 53 -3.65 16.23 6.69
N PHE A 54 -3.28 15.45 7.70
CA PHE A 54 -2.20 15.81 8.62
C PHE A 54 -0.84 15.78 7.92
N LEU A 55 -0.60 14.77 7.08
CA LEU A 55 0.62 14.65 6.28
C LEU A 55 0.71 15.72 5.20
N ALA A 56 -0.40 16.05 4.54
CA ALA A 56 -0.48 17.18 3.61
C ALA A 56 -0.12 18.51 4.28
N THR A 57 -0.45 18.69 5.56
CA THR A 57 -0.02 19.87 6.32
C THR A 57 1.50 19.91 6.51
N HIS A 58 2.15 18.75 6.71
CA HIS A 58 3.62 18.67 6.82
C HIS A 58 4.32 18.97 5.49
N LEU A 59 3.71 18.57 4.36
CA LEU A 59 4.15 18.97 3.03
C LEU A 59 4.09 20.48 2.83
N MET A 60 3.00 21.13 3.25
CA MET A 60 2.88 22.59 3.19
C MET A 60 3.94 23.31 4.05
N LEU A 61 4.41 22.68 5.12
CA LEU A 61 5.51 23.18 5.96
C LEU A 61 6.91 22.90 5.37
N GLY A 62 6.99 22.33 4.17
CA GLY A 62 8.23 22.12 3.42
C GLY A 62 8.98 20.84 3.76
N SER A 63 8.33 19.87 4.42
CA SER A 63 8.93 18.54 4.60
C SER A 63 9.04 17.83 3.26
N ARG A 64 10.24 17.40 2.90
CA ARG A 64 10.48 16.58 1.70
C ARG A 64 10.10 15.12 1.91
N ASP A 65 9.87 14.73 3.16
CA ASP A 65 9.75 13.32 3.51
C ASP A 65 8.48 12.67 2.95
N PHE A 66 7.51 13.46 2.52
CA PHE A 66 6.21 13.01 2.03
C PHE A 66 5.94 13.44 0.58
N GLU A 67 6.96 13.91 -0.16
CA GLU A 67 6.78 14.41 -1.54
C GLU A 67 6.13 13.39 -2.48
N PHE A 68 6.29 12.09 -2.20
CA PHE A 68 5.62 11.01 -2.91
C PHE A 68 4.08 11.07 -2.84
N MET A 69 3.49 11.78 -1.88
CA MET A 69 2.03 11.99 -1.84
C MET A 69 1.54 12.99 -2.90
N ILE A 70 2.43 13.75 -3.53
CA ILE A 70 2.10 14.78 -4.52
C ILE A 70 1.97 14.14 -5.91
N PRO A 71 0.88 14.40 -6.66
CA PRO A 71 0.77 13.96 -8.04
C PRO A 71 1.94 14.45 -8.90
N GLY A 72 2.58 13.53 -9.63
CA GLY A 72 3.75 13.80 -10.47
C GLY A 72 5.10 13.45 -9.83
N HIS A 73 5.14 13.11 -8.54
CA HIS A 73 6.32 12.49 -7.93
C HIS A 73 6.51 11.06 -8.47
N GLU A 74 7.77 10.62 -8.64
CA GLU A 74 8.10 9.31 -9.23
C GLU A 74 7.44 8.13 -8.50
N HIS A 75 7.37 8.19 -7.17
CA HIS A 75 6.73 7.14 -6.35
C HIS A 75 5.25 7.37 -6.01
N HIS A 76 4.59 8.35 -6.64
CA HIS A 76 3.18 8.66 -6.33
C HIS A 76 2.22 7.52 -6.65
N ALA A 77 2.39 6.91 -7.83
CA ALA A 77 1.59 5.77 -8.25
C ALA A 77 1.79 4.56 -7.31
N TYR A 78 3.04 4.31 -6.92
CA TYR A 78 3.38 3.25 -5.98
C TYR A 78 2.70 3.47 -4.62
N TYR A 79 2.83 4.66 -4.05
CA TYR A 79 2.18 5.02 -2.79
C TYR A 79 0.65 4.77 -2.80
N TRP A 80 -0.06 5.25 -3.82
CA TRP A 80 -1.52 5.09 -3.90
C TRP A 80 -1.94 3.64 -4.15
N ARG A 81 -1.16 2.88 -4.91
CA ARG A 81 -1.38 1.44 -5.07
C ARG A 81 -1.31 0.75 -3.70
N ARG A 82 -0.28 1.03 -2.91
CA ARG A 82 -0.11 0.44 -1.57
C ARG A 82 -1.25 0.81 -0.62
N VAL A 83 -1.69 2.08 -0.61
CA VAL A 83 -2.88 2.49 0.15
C VAL A 83 -4.10 1.67 -0.27
N SER A 84 -4.31 1.48 -1.58
CA SER A 84 -5.47 0.77 -2.12
C SER A 84 -5.46 -0.72 -1.76
N VAL A 85 -4.30 -1.38 -1.93
CA VAL A 85 -4.09 -2.78 -1.54
C VAL A 85 -4.36 -2.97 -0.05
N LEU A 86 -3.78 -2.14 0.81
CA LEU A 86 -3.91 -2.26 2.26
C LEU A 86 -5.33 -1.96 2.77
N ARG A 87 -6.10 -1.11 2.06
CA ARG A 87 -7.52 -0.88 2.36
C ARG A 87 -8.39 -2.06 1.99
N ARG A 88 -8.10 -2.74 0.87
CA ARG A 88 -8.83 -3.95 0.45
C ARG A 88 -8.46 -5.17 1.28
N ARG A 89 -7.19 -5.26 1.70
CA ARG A 89 -6.66 -6.39 2.48
C ARG A 89 -6.05 -5.90 3.80
N PRO A 90 -6.88 -5.55 4.82
CA PRO A 90 -6.40 -5.05 6.12
C PRO A 90 -5.48 -6.04 6.85
N ARG A 91 -5.59 -7.35 6.57
CA ARG A 91 -4.70 -8.38 7.11
C ARG A 91 -3.22 -8.12 6.74
N ARG A 92 -2.95 -7.54 5.57
CA ARG A 92 -1.60 -7.18 5.11
C ARG A 92 -1.00 -5.97 5.84
N LEU A 93 -1.76 -5.27 6.69
CA LEU A 93 -1.20 -4.24 7.59
C LEU A 93 -0.29 -4.82 8.68
N TYR A 94 -0.40 -6.12 8.98
CA TYR A 94 0.29 -6.79 10.07
C TYR A 94 1.30 -7.86 9.61
N GLY A 95 1.51 -8.02 8.30
CA GLY A 95 2.45 -8.98 7.74
C GLY A 95 3.89 -8.50 7.88
N TYR A 96 4.64 -9.12 8.80
CA TYR A 96 6.11 -9.10 8.87
C TYR A 96 6.68 -10.30 8.12
#